data_AF-A0A7Y9R411-F1
#
_entry.id   AF-A0A7Y9R411-F1
#
_cell.length_a   1.000
_cell.length_b   1.000
_cell.length_c   1.000
_cell.angle_alpha   90.00
_cell.angle_beta   90.00
_cell.angle_gamma   90.00
#
_symmetry.space_group_name_H-M   'P 1'
#
loop_
_entity.id
_entity.type
_entity.pdbx_description
1 polymer ?
#
loop_
_entity_poly.entity_id
_entity_poly.type
_entity_poly.pdbx_seq_one_letter_code
_entity_poly.pdbx_strand_id
1 'polypeptide(L)'
;MPHLQTQPNFGAGQPAPLRAYTPGDDFYDLLIDTHRGLDDDTSRLVNARLILLLANHIGDMAVLREAMAAARHGITPDTTTP
;
A
#
# COMPACT_ATOMS: atom_id res chain seq x y z
N MET A 1 10.97 12.41 -18.37
CA MET A 1 11.62 11.61 -17.31
C MET A 1 10.62 11.48 -16.18
N PRO A 2 9.87 10.37 -16.07
CA PRO A 2 9.04 10.12 -14.90
C PRO A 2 9.82 9.22 -13.95
N HIS A 3 10.15 9.73 -12.76
CA HIS A 3 10.66 8.91 -11.67
C HIS A 3 9.47 8.65 -10.75
N LEU A 4 9.04 7.39 -10.57
CA LEU A 4 8.09 7.04 -9.52
C LEU A 4 8.67 7.47 -8.16
N GLN A 5 7.95 8.34 -7.46
CA GLN A 5 8.26 8.66 -6.07
C GLN A 5 7.82 7.50 -5.18
N THR A 6 8.79 6.75 -4.65
CA THR A 6 8.58 5.71 -3.64
C THR A 6 8.52 6.27 -2.21
N GLN A 7 8.64 7.59 -2.06
CA GLN A 7 8.52 8.28 -0.79
C GLN A 7 7.03 8.51 -0.46
N PRO A 8 6.60 8.30 0.79
CA PRO A 8 5.22 8.56 1.20
C PRO A 8 4.87 10.05 0.98
N ASN A 9 3.95 10.31 0.05
CA ASN A 9 3.51 11.66 -0.35
C ASN A 9 2.09 11.96 0.16
N PHE A 10 1.86 11.74 1.46
CA PHE A 10 0.57 12.03 2.08
C PHE A 10 0.50 13.51 2.47
N GLY A 11 0.13 14.38 1.52
CA GLY A 11 -0.12 15.81 1.77
C GLY A 11 -1.59 16.06 2.08
N ALA A 12 -1.94 16.24 3.36
CA ALA A 12 -3.25 16.76 3.73
C ALA A 12 -3.29 18.28 3.49
N GLY A 13 -4.23 18.72 2.65
CA GLY A 13 -4.49 20.14 2.43
C GLY A 13 -4.91 20.84 3.73
N GLN A 14 -4.28 21.98 3.98
CA GLN A 14 -4.46 22.95 5.07
C GLN A 14 -4.15 22.45 6.51
N PRO A 15 -3.25 23.13 7.25
CA PRO A 15 -2.87 22.74 8.60
C PRO A 15 -3.96 23.15 9.60
N ALA A 16 -4.68 22.18 10.16
CA ALA A 16 -5.42 22.37 11.41
C ALA A 16 -4.46 22.20 12.61
N PRO A 17 -4.61 22.98 13.69
CA PRO A 17 -3.59 23.08 14.72
C PRO A 17 -3.62 21.89 15.69
N LEU A 18 -2.42 21.42 16.06
CA LEU A 18 -2.09 20.70 17.30
C LEU A 18 -2.53 19.23 17.44
N ARG A 19 -2.44 18.45 16.37
CA ARG A 19 -1.91 17.09 16.49
C ARG A 19 -0.78 16.93 15.49
N ALA A 20 0.33 16.35 15.93
CA ALA A 20 1.34 15.80 15.03
C ALA A 20 0.65 14.69 14.23
N TYR A 21 -0.02 15.09 13.15
CA TYR A 21 -0.78 14.23 12.28
C TYR A 21 0.24 13.67 11.31
N THR A 22 0.77 12.48 11.61
CA THR A 22 1.56 11.72 10.64
C THR A 22 0.53 10.95 9.82
N PRO A 23 0.16 11.39 8.60
CA PRO A 23 -0.84 10.68 7.79
C PRO A 23 -0.48 9.23 7.43
N GLY A 24 0.76 8.79 7.72
CA GLY A 24 1.11 7.37 7.71
C GLY A 24 0.42 6.56 8.80
N ASP A 25 0.24 7.12 10.00
CA ASP A 25 -0.31 6.41 11.17
C ASP A 25 -1.79 6.04 10.94
N ASP A 26 -2.60 6.95 10.40
CA ASP A 26 -4.03 6.69 10.13
C ASP A 26 -4.25 5.59 9.09
N PHE A 27 -3.41 5.53 8.06
CA PHE A 27 -3.54 4.49 7.03
C PHE A 27 -3.20 3.10 7.59
N TYR A 28 -2.16 3.01 8.42
CA TYR A 28 -1.81 1.76 9.08
C TYR A 28 -2.90 1.32 10.07
N ASP A 29 -3.46 2.25 10.84
CA ASP A 29 -4.57 1.95 11.75
C ASP A 29 -5.80 1.42 10.99
N LEU A 30 -6.17 2.08 9.88
CA LEU A 30 -7.27 1.64 9.03
C LEU A 30 -7.02 0.26 8.39
N LEU A 31 -5.78 -0.03 7.97
CA LEU A 31 -5.40 -1.35 7.47
C LEU A 31 -5.57 -2.42 8.54
N ILE A 32 -5.02 -2.18 9.74
CA ILE A 32 -5.11 -3.12 10.87
C ILE A 32 -6.57 -3.39 11.22
N ASP A 33 -7.36 -2.33 11.32
CA ASP A 33 -8.79 -2.44 11.63
C ASP A 33 -9.55 -3.21 10.54
N THR A 34 -9.20 -3.02 9.27
CA THR A 34 -9.80 -3.74 8.13
C THR A 34 -9.52 -5.26 8.20
N HIS A 35 -8.37 -5.65 8.76
CA HIS A 35 -7.99 -7.07 8.91
C HIS A 35 -8.43 -7.70 10.24
N ARG A 36 -8.94 -6.91 11.19
CA ARG A 36 -9.29 -7.40 12.53
C ARG A 36 -10.37 -8.48 12.46
N GLY A 37 -10.06 -9.65 13.02
CA GLY A 37 -11.00 -10.78 13.09
C GLY A 37 -11.11 -11.61 11.82
N LEU A 38 -10.28 -11.37 10.80
CA LEU A 38 -10.16 -12.21 9.62
C LEU A 38 -9.13 -13.31 9.82
N ASP A 39 -9.37 -14.49 9.23
CA ASP A 39 -8.33 -15.50 9.07
C ASP A 39 -7.35 -15.10 7.95
N ASP A 40 -6.24 -15.83 7.86
CA ASP A 40 -5.17 -15.53 6.91
C ASP A 40 -5.64 -15.58 5.45
N ASP A 41 -6.50 -16.55 5.12
CA ASP A 41 -7.04 -16.71 3.77
C ASP A 41 -7.92 -15.53 3.36
N THR A 42 -8.82 -15.10 4.23
CA THR A 42 -9.71 -13.96 4.01
C THR A 42 -8.94 -12.65 4.03
N SER A 43 -7.93 -12.52 4.90
CA SER A 43 -7.04 -11.36 4.95
C SER A 43 -6.29 -11.17 3.62
N ARG A 44 -5.79 -12.26 3.00
CA ARG A 44 -5.20 -12.21 1.66
C ARG A 44 -6.21 -11.78 0.59
N LEU A 45 -7.46 -12.25 0.67
CA LEU A 45 -8.50 -11.87 -0.29
C LEU A 45 -8.81 -10.36 -0.21
N VAL A 46 -8.90 -9.81 1.00
CA VAL A 46 -9.06 -8.37 1.23
C VAL A 46 -7.88 -7.60 0.62
N ASN A 47 -6.65 -8.05 0.84
CA ASN A 47 -5.46 -7.43 0.25
C ASN A 47 -5.49 -7.45 -1.29
N ALA A 48 -5.85 -8.57 -1.90
CA ALA A 48 -5.98 -8.66 -3.36
C ALA A 48 -7.02 -7.68 -3.90
N ARG A 49 -8.17 -7.57 -3.23
CA ARG A 49 -9.23 -6.62 -3.61
C ARG A 49 -8.78 -5.16 -3.44
N LEU A 50 -8.10 -4.86 -2.34
CA LEU A 50 -7.58 -3.52 -2.06
C LEU A 50 -6.57 -3.10 -3.13
N ILE A 51 -5.63 -3.97 -3.51
CA ILE A 51 -4.66 -3.71 -4.58
C ILE A 51 -5.35 -3.39 -5.90
N LEU A 52 -6.39 -4.13 -6.28
CA LEU A 52 -7.13 -3.86 -7.52
C LEU A 52 -7.88 -2.52 -7.49
N LEU A 53 -8.49 -2.17 -6.36
CA LEU A 53 -9.15 -0.88 -6.18
C LEU A 53 -8.15 0.28 -6.27
N LEU A 54 -6.99 0.17 -5.62
CA LEU A 54 -5.92 1.15 -5.69
C LEU A 54 -5.34 1.25 -7.10
N ALA A 55 -5.16 0.12 -7.80
CA ALA A 55 -4.69 0.11 -9.17
C ALA A 55 -5.66 0.84 -10.12
N ASN A 56 -6.96 0.61 -9.94
CA ASN A 56 -8.00 1.33 -10.68
C ASN A 56 -8.01 2.83 -10.35
N HIS A 57 -7.80 3.21 -9.09
CA HIS A 57 -7.72 4.61 -8.68
C HIS A 57 -6.49 5.34 -9.27
N ILE A 58 -5.35 4.65 -9.35
CA ILE A 58 -4.13 5.17 -9.97
C ILE A 58 -4.33 5.35 -11.49
N GLY A 59 -4.91 4.35 -12.17
CA GLY A 59 -5.27 4.41 -13.59
C GLY A 59 -4.11 4.45 -14.60
N ASP A 60 -2.88 4.75 -14.15
CA ASP A 60 -1.69 4.84 -14.99
C ASP A 60 -0.89 3.53 -15.02
N MET A 61 -0.86 2.88 -16.19
CA MET A 61 -0.12 1.64 -16.41
C MET A 61 1.42 1.80 -16.31
N ALA A 62 1.99 2.99 -16.48
CA ALA A 62 3.42 3.21 -16.26
C ALA A 62 3.75 3.13 -14.77
N VAL A 63 2.97 3.85 -13.95
CA VAL A 63 3.07 3.84 -12.48
C VAL A 63 2.89 2.43 -11.92
N LEU A 64 1.88 1.68 -12.42
CA LEU A 64 1.64 0.30 -11.97
C LEU A 64 2.79 -0.64 -12.32
N ARG A 65 3.42 -0.49 -13.50
CA ARG A 65 4.59 -1.30 -13.88
C ARG A 65 5.79 -1.02 -12.98
N GLU A 66 6.08 0.25 -12.70
CA GLU A 66 7.16 0.64 -11.80
C GLU A 66 6.90 0.14 -10.38
N ALA A 67 5.66 0.24 -9.89
CA ALA A 67 5.26 -0.27 -8.58
C ALA A 67 5.41 -1.80 -8.47
N MET A 68 4.99 -2.56 -9.50
CA MET A 68 5.16 -4.01 -9.52
C MET A 68 6.64 -4.43 -9.57
N ALA A 69 7.46 -3.71 -10.34
CA ALA A 69 8.91 -3.96 -10.39
C ALA A 69 9.57 -3.67 -9.04
N ALA A 70 9.21 -2.56 -8.39
CA ALA A 70 9.70 -2.20 -7.06
C ALA A 70 9.24 -3.21 -6.00
N ALA A 71 7.98 -3.65 -6.01
CA ALA A 71 7.46 -4.64 -5.07
C ALA A 71 8.15 -6.00 -5.21
N ARG A 72 8.62 -6.37 -6.41
CA ARG A 72 9.37 -7.61 -6.63
C ARG A 72 10.84 -7.50 -6.20
N HIS A 73 11.38 -6.28 -6.16
CA HIS A 73 12.77 -6.04 -5.83
C HIS A 73 13.04 -6.34 -4.35
N GLY A 74 13.85 -7.36 -4.07
CA GLY A 74 14.20 -7.77 -2.70
C GLY A 74 13.34 -8.89 -2.12
N ILE A 75 12.32 -9.36 -2.84
CA ILE A 75 11.60 -10.59 -2.47
C ILE A 75 12.31 -11.78 -3.11
N THR A 76 13.14 -12.47 -2.33
CA THR A 76 13.60 -13.81 -2.69
C THR A 76 12.45 -14.79 -2.42
N PRO A 77 12.01 -15.60 -3.40
CA PRO A 77 11.08 -16.68 -3.11
C PRO A 77 11.72 -17.57 -2.05
N ASP A 78 10.98 -17.89 -0.99
CA ASP A 78 11.43 -18.85 0.01
C ASP A 78 11.63 -20.20 -0.71
N THR A 79 12.87 -20.55 -1.04
CA THR A 79 13.23 -21.83 -1.65
C THR A 79 13.36 -22.94 -0.62
N THR A 80 13.01 -22.69 0.63
CA THR A 80 12.98 -23.71 1.68
C THR A 80 11.60 -24.36 1.71
N THR A 81 11.44 -25.47 0.99
CA THR A 81 10.78 -26.75 1.42
C THR A 81 10.30 -27.56 0.20
N PRO A 82 10.91 -28.73 -0.12
CA PRO A 82 10.17 -29.93 -0.51
C PRO A 82 9.61 -30.69 0.70
#